data_AF-A0A3B0V142-F1
#
_entry.id   AF-A0A3B0V142-F1
#
_cell.length_a   1.000
_cell.length_b   1.000
_cell.length_c   1.000
_cell.angle_alpha   90.00
_cell.angle_beta   90.00
_cell.angle_gamma   90.00
#
_symmetry.space_group_name_H-M   'P 1'
#
loop_
_entity.id
_entity.type
_entity.pdbx_description
1 polymer ?
#
loop_
_entity_poly.entity_id
_entity_poly.type
_entity_poly.pdbx_seq_one_letter_code
_entity_poly.pdbx_strand_id
1 'polypeptide(L)'
;MDYLHAILLVFVGVIAGFINTVAGGGSLLSLPILIFLGLPPAMANGTNRIAIFLQNISGIAGFKSKGIYIFPYSLWVGVSALVGAIIGAQFSVQIQGELFN
;
A
#
# COMPACT_ATOMS: atom_id res chain seq x y z
N MET A 1 4.26 -19.13 11.37
CA MET A 1 5.22 -18.36 10.56
C MET A 1 6.60 -18.71 11.06
N ASP A 2 7.43 -19.27 10.20
CA ASP A 2 8.84 -19.51 10.51
C ASP A 2 9.56 -18.16 10.67
N TYR A 3 10.57 -18.06 11.55
CA TYR A 3 11.27 -16.83 11.87
C TYR A 3 11.90 -16.18 10.62
N LEU A 4 12.32 -17.01 9.67
CA LEU A 4 12.86 -16.55 8.38
C LEU A 4 11.83 -15.74 7.58
N HIS A 5 10.56 -16.14 7.61
CA HIS A 5 9.49 -15.44 6.90
C HIS A 5 9.21 -14.07 7.51
N ALA A 6 9.27 -13.96 8.85
CA ALA A 6 9.11 -12.69 9.54
C ALA A 6 10.24 -11.72 9.18
N ILE A 7 11.50 -12.19 9.18
CA ILE A 7 12.66 -11.38 8.81
C ILE A 7 12.55 -10.91 7.35
N LEU A 8 12.18 -11.81 6.44
CA LEU A 8 11.95 -11.48 5.03
C LEU A 8 10.89 -10.39 4.89
N LEU A 9 9.74 -10.55 5.53
CA LEU A 9 8.63 -9.59 5.46
C LEU A 9 9.02 -8.21 6.02
N VAL A 10 9.79 -8.16 7.11
CA VAL A 10 10.30 -6.89 7.65
C VAL A 10 11.22 -6.21 6.66
N PHE A 11 12.21 -6.94 6.12
CA PHE A 11 13.17 -6.38 5.18
C PHE A 11 12.50 -5.88 3.90
N VAL A 12 11.63 -6.69 3.32
CA VAL A 12 10.83 -6.35 2.13
C VAL A 12 9.90 -5.17 2.43
N GLY A 13 9.25 -5.17 3.59
CA GLY A 13 8.35 -4.10 4.01
C GLY A 13 9.07 -2.75 4.11
N VAL A 14 10.30 -2.74 4.63
CA VAL A 14 11.13 -1.53 4.68
C VAL A 14 11.48 -1.04 3.27
N ILE A 15 11.95 -1.93 2.38
CA ILE A 15 12.32 -1.56 1.00
C ILE A 15 11.09 -1.09 0.22
N ALA A 16 10.01 -1.87 0.24
CA ALA A 16 8.75 -1.52 -0.40
C ALA A 16 8.22 -0.18 0.14
N GLY A 17 8.38 0.07 1.45
CA GLY A 17 7.94 1.31 2.06
C GLY A 17 8.75 2.54 1.64
N PHE A 18 10.06 2.37 1.56
CA PHE A 18 10.96 3.39 1.01
C PHE A 18 10.60 3.71 -0.45
N ILE A 19 10.47 2.69 -1.30
CA ILE A 19 10.12 2.85 -2.71
C ILE A 19 8.76 3.54 -2.85
N ASN A 20 7.76 3.10 -2.08
CA ASN A 20 6.42 3.69 -2.16
C ASN A 20 6.41 5.17 -1.75
N THR A 21 7.26 5.56 -0.81
CA THR A 21 7.37 6.96 -0.36
C THR A 21 8.14 7.84 -1.36
N VAL A 22 9.16 7.30 -2.04
CA VAL A 22 10.05 8.08 -2.93
C VAL A 22 9.57 8.11 -4.38
N ALA A 23 9.22 6.94 -4.94
CA ALA A 23 8.90 6.76 -6.36
C ALA A 23 7.45 6.31 -6.60
N GLY A 24 6.77 5.83 -5.56
CA GLY A 24 5.52 5.09 -5.70
C GLY A 24 5.76 3.64 -6.14
N GLY A 25 4.71 2.82 -6.12
CA GLY A 25 4.77 1.46 -6.68
C GLY A 25 5.40 0.39 -5.78
N GLY A 26 5.67 0.66 -4.49
CA GLY A 26 6.22 -0.35 -3.57
C GLY A 26 5.33 -1.60 -3.41
N SER A 27 4.05 -1.49 -3.75
CA SER A 27 3.13 -2.64 -3.84
C SER A 27 3.56 -3.71 -4.84
N LEU A 28 4.34 -3.34 -5.87
CA LEU A 28 4.89 -4.28 -6.85
C LEU A 28 5.89 -5.25 -6.21
N LEU A 29 6.45 -4.92 -5.05
CA LEU A 29 7.29 -5.83 -4.26
C LEU A 29 6.49 -6.56 -3.19
N SER A 30 5.66 -5.84 -2.41
CA SER A 30 4.95 -6.45 -1.29
C SER A 30 3.88 -7.45 -1.71
N LEU A 31 3.16 -7.21 -2.83
CA LEU A 31 2.09 -8.11 -3.28
C LEU A 31 2.62 -9.48 -3.73
N PRO A 32 3.60 -9.59 -4.66
CA PRO A 32 4.14 -10.89 -5.05
C PRO A 32 4.72 -11.66 -3.87
N ILE A 33 5.30 -10.97 -2.89
CA ILE A 33 5.89 -11.62 -1.71
C ILE A 33 4.80 -12.16 -0.79
N LEU A 34 3.73 -11.40 -0.52
CA LEU A 34 2.60 -11.91 0.26
C LEU A 34 1.92 -13.10 -0.44
N ILE A 35 1.76 -13.05 -1.76
CA ILE A 35 1.21 -14.16 -2.55
C ILE A 35 2.15 -15.37 -2.52
N PHE A 36 3.46 -15.16 -2.67
CA PHE A 36 4.48 -16.20 -2.58
C PHE A 36 4.49 -16.90 -1.21
N LEU A 37 4.20 -16.15 -0.14
CA LEU A 37 4.02 -16.71 1.20
C LEU A 37 2.66 -17.39 1.43
N GLY A 38 1.84 -17.53 0.38
CA GLY A 38 0.62 -18.33 0.37
C GLY A 38 -0.67 -17.55 0.64
N LEU A 39 -0.64 -16.22 0.72
CA LEU A 39 -1.87 -15.45 0.80
C LEU A 39 -2.60 -15.44 -0.56
N PRO A 40 -3.92 -15.71 -0.59
CA PRO A 40 -4.72 -15.49 -1.79
C PRO A 40 -4.58 -14.04 -2.29
N PRO A 41 -4.58 -13.78 -3.61
CA PRO A 41 -4.33 -12.44 -4.17
C PRO A 41 -5.21 -11.33 -3.57
N ALA A 42 -6.50 -11.60 -3.35
CA ALA A 42 -7.42 -10.66 -2.72
C ALA A 42 -7.02 -10.31 -1.27
N MET A 43 -6.62 -11.33 -0.49
CA MET A 43 -6.16 -11.16 0.89
C MET A 43 -4.81 -10.43 0.94
N ALA A 44 -3.87 -10.79 0.06
CA ALA A 44 -2.59 -10.11 -0.07
C ALA A 44 -2.76 -8.62 -0.39
N ASN A 45 -3.66 -8.28 -1.33
CA ASN A 45 -3.98 -6.90 -1.65
C ASN A 45 -4.61 -6.17 -0.44
N GLY A 46 -5.58 -6.79 0.24
CA GLY A 46 -6.17 -6.23 1.46
C GLY A 46 -5.13 -5.94 2.55
N THR A 47 -4.26 -6.91 2.87
CA THR A 47 -3.17 -6.77 3.85
C THR A 47 -2.21 -5.63 3.47
N ASN A 48 -1.84 -5.54 2.20
CA ASN A 48 -0.96 -4.48 1.70
C ASN A 48 -1.55 -3.07 1.88
N ARG A 49 -2.88 -2.90 1.75
CA ARG A 49 -3.53 -1.59 1.96
C ARG A 49 -3.41 -1.09 3.40
N ILE A 50 -3.46 -1.98 4.39
CA ILE A 50 -3.25 -1.63 5.79
C ILE A 50 -1.82 -1.10 5.99
N ALA A 51 -0.82 -1.79 5.43
CA ALA A 51 0.57 -1.36 5.52
C ALA A 51 0.80 0.01 4.88
N ILE A 52 0.23 0.26 3.70
CA ILE A 52 0.32 1.56 3.00
C ILE A 52 -0.38 2.67 3.78
N PHE A 53 -1.51 2.38 4.42
CA PHE A 53 -2.21 3.36 5.24
C PHE A 53 -1.33 3.83 6.41
N LEU A 54 -0.73 2.91 7.15
CA LEU A 54 0.19 3.22 8.26
C LEU A 54 1.46 3.93 7.77
N GLN A 55 1.97 3.53 6.61
CA GLN A 55 3.09 4.19 5.96
C GLN A 55 2.75 5.64 5.60
N ASN A 56 1.57 5.91 5.04
CA ASN A 56 1.15 7.27 4.70
C ASN A 56 1.04 8.16 5.95
N ILE A 57 0.52 7.65 7.06
CA ILE A 57 0.50 8.39 8.33
C ILE A 57 1.92 8.78 8.74
N SER A 58 2.84 7.81 8.70
CA SER A 58 4.24 8.01 9.07
C SER A 58 4.95 8.97 8.11
N GLY A 59 4.70 8.85 6.81
CA GLY A 59 5.23 9.71 5.76
C GLY A 59 4.75 11.15 5.90
N ILE A 60 3.44 11.35 6.10
CA ILE A 60 2.86 12.68 6.36
C ILE A 60 3.49 13.32 7.60
N ALA A 61 3.59 12.58 8.72
CA ALA A 61 4.23 13.07 9.93
C ALA A 61 5.71 13.45 9.68
N GLY A 62 6.44 12.62 8.94
CA GLY A 62 7.82 12.88 8.53
C GLY A 62 7.98 14.15 7.69
N PHE A 63 7.17 14.33 6.65
CA PHE A 63 7.21 15.55 5.81
C PHE A 63 6.79 16.79 6.59
N LYS A 64 5.77 16.68 7.44
CA LYS A 64 5.31 17.76 8.32
C LYS A 64 6.41 18.23 9.27
N SER A 65 7.17 17.30 9.86
CA SER A 65 8.31 17.64 10.74
C SER A 65 9.42 18.43 10.03
N LYS A 66 9.50 18.34 8.70
CA LYS A 66 10.45 19.07 7.85
C LYS A 66 9.90 20.39 7.30
N GLY A 67 8.74 20.85 7.79
CA GLY A 67 8.13 22.09 7.34
C GLY A 67 7.38 21.99 6.01
N ILE A 68 7.13 20.78 5.50
CA ILE A 68 6.44 20.59 4.21
C ILE A 68 4.94 20.49 4.46
N TYR A 69 4.21 21.51 3.99
CA TYR A 69 2.76 21.62 4.09
C TYR A 69 2.19 22.00 2.73
N ILE A 70 1.15 21.29 2.30
CA ILE A 70 0.49 21.51 1.00
C ILE A 70 -1.03 21.68 1.16
N PHE A 71 -1.49 22.03 2.36
CA PHE A 71 -2.89 22.37 2.59
C PHE A 71 -3.23 23.73 1.92
N PRO A 72 -4.41 23.89 1.27
CA PRO A 72 -5.52 22.94 1.17
C PRO A 72 -5.44 21.98 -0.03
N TYR A 73 -4.41 22.08 -0.88
CA TYR A 73 -4.28 21.25 -2.09
C TYR A 73 -4.33 19.75 -1.79
N SER A 74 -3.68 19.28 -0.71
CA SER A 74 -3.76 17.88 -0.28
C SER A 74 -5.17 17.40 0.04
N LEU A 75 -6.05 18.28 0.50
CA LEU A 75 -7.43 17.92 0.82
C LEU A 75 -8.22 17.66 -0.47
N TRP A 76 -8.06 18.51 -1.47
CA TRP A 76 -8.71 18.33 -2.77
C TRP A 76 -8.28 17.03 -3.45
N VAL A 77 -6.97 16.79 -3.52
CA VAL A 77 -6.43 15.54 -4.08
C VAL A 77 -6.87 14.33 -3.25
N GLY A 78 -6.88 14.46 -1.92
CA GLY A 78 -7.34 13.40 -1.02
C GLY A 78 -8.81 13.02 -1.22
N VAL A 79 -9.70 14.00 -1.39
CA VAL A 79 -11.12 13.76 -1.69
C VAL A 79 -11.28 13.10 -3.05
N SER A 80 -10.60 13.59 -4.09
CA SER A 80 -10.63 12.98 -5.42
C SER A 80 -10.12 11.53 -5.40
N ALA A 81 -9.03 11.27 -4.68
CA ALA A 81 -8.47 9.93 -4.51
C ALA A 81 -9.42 9.00 -3.74
N LEU A 82 -10.11 9.51 -2.71
CA LEU A 82 -11.08 8.73 -1.94
C LEU A 82 -12.27 8.30 -2.81
N VAL A 83 -12.82 9.22 -3.60
CA VAL A 83 -13.92 8.92 -4.53
C VAL A 83 -13.47 7.86 -5.55
N GLY A 84 -12.30 8.04 -6.16
CA GLY A 84 -11.73 7.07 -7.08
C GLY A 84 -11.48 5.69 -6.43
N ALA A 85 -11.01 5.66 -5.18
CA ALA A 85 -10.77 4.43 -4.45
C ALA A 85 -12.06 3.67 -4.14
N ILE A 86 -13.14 4.35 -3.76
CA ILE A 86 -14.45 3.72 -3.51
C ILE A 86 -15.00 3.11 -4.79
N ILE A 87 -15.00 3.88 -5.88
CA ILE A 87 -15.48 3.42 -7.19
C ILE A 87 -14.64 2.22 -7.66
N GLY A 88 -13.31 2.34 -7.60
CA GLY A 88 -12.38 1.28 -8.01
C GLY A 88 -12.53 0.00 -7.17
N ALA A 89 -12.72 0.13 -5.86
CA ALA A 89 -12.95 -1.01 -4.98
C ALA A 89 -14.24 -1.77 -5.34
N GLN A 90 -15.33 -1.06 -5.65
CA GLN A 90 -16.59 -1.69 -6.06
C GLN A 90 -16.44 -2.50 -7.36
N PHE A 91 -15.72 -1.95 -8.35
CA PHE A 91 -15.44 -2.67 -9.58
C PHE A 91 -14.46 -3.84 -9.37
N SER A 92 -13.48 -3.68 -8.49
CA SER A 92 -12.47 -4.72 -8.23
C SER A 92 -13.09 -6.02 -7.69
N VAL A 93 -14.25 -5.97 -7.03
CA VAL A 93 -14.94 -7.17 -6.52
C VAL A 93 -15.64 -7.96 -7.64
N GLN A 94 -15.91 -7.32 -8.79
CA GLN A 94 -16.59 -7.96 -9.93
C GLN A 94 -15.62 -8.69 -10.86
N ILE A 95 -14.32 -8.44 -10.73
CA ILE A 95 -13.28 -9.09 -11.53
C ILE A 95 -13.03 -10.50 -10.97
N GLN A 96 -13.20 -11.52 -11.82
CA GLN A 96 -12.93 -12.91 -11.45
C GLN A 96 -11.47 -13.07 -11.00
N GLY A 97 -11.24 -13.85 -9.94
CA GLY A 97 -9.91 -14.00 -9.32
C GLY A 97 -8.79 -14.48 -10.26
N GLU A 98 -9.14 -15.15 -11.37
CA GLU A 98 -8.20 -15.58 -12.41
C GLU A 98 -7.66 -14.42 -13.25
N LEU A 99 -8.42 -13.32 -13.41
CA LEU A 99 -8.02 -12.13 -14.15
C LEU A 99 -7.23 -11.12 -13.29
N PHE A 100 -7.20 -11.33 -11.97
CA PHE A 100 -6.54 -10.45 -11.01
C PHE A 100 -5.04 -10.76 -10.82
N ASN A 101 -4.56 -11.89 -11.36
CA ASN A 101 -3.16 -12.33 -11.29
C ASN A 101 -2.30 -11.78 -12.42
#